data_AF-A0A8S4NB69-F1
#
_entry.id   AF-A0A8S4NB69-F1
#
_cell.length_a   1.000
_cell.length_b   1.000
_cell.length_c   1.000
_cell.angle_alpha   90.00
_cell.angle_beta   90.00
_cell.angle_gamma   90.00
#
_symmetry.space_group_name_H-M   'P 1'
#
loop_
_entity.id
_entity.type
_entity.pdbx_description
1 polymer ?
#
loop_
_entity_poly.entity_id
_entity_poly.type
_entity_poly.pdbx_seq_one_letter_code
_entity_poly.pdbx_strand_id
1 'polypeptide(L)'
;MCGTTLNLSAFFSAVRGKFQCPADGGFPHETDCTHFYNCWEGEATEWTCEDGLWFDSWMEGCVHPIRSDCKADEYNNARCRMEPNDFDEGQQIFGDVFFRQNLPGGNTDIYVELWGFDRNNDEVSHRMQIHTEGSIEGGCADTGGHFIPTSSNHDSPVSDDRHVGDLGNIEEDTTGSVVMVMVDDKISLLPANPNYIIGRSIVVHETYGDYGKGNGTRLACCVIESGDFEL
;
A
#
# COMPACT_ATOMS: atom_id res chain seq x y z
N MET A 1 -52.67 23.66 -22.33
CA MET A 1 -52.39 22.28 -21.89
C MET A 1 -50.87 22.12 -21.94
N CYS A 2 -50.18 22.39 -20.82
CA CYS A 2 -49.62 21.43 -19.85
C CYS A 2 -48.41 20.67 -20.47
N GLY A 3 -47.16 20.72 -20.00
CA GLY A 3 -46.57 21.08 -18.71
C GLY A 3 -45.74 19.89 -18.17
N THR A 4 -44.41 19.96 -18.28
CA THR A 4 -43.31 19.29 -17.51
C THR A 4 -43.42 17.82 -17.04
N THR A 5 -42.32 17.05 -17.17
CA THR A 5 -41.65 16.37 -16.03
C THR A 5 -40.24 15.86 -16.38
N LEU A 6 -39.36 15.93 -15.37
CA LEU A 6 -37.95 15.56 -15.33
C LEU A 6 -37.72 14.05 -15.09
N ASN A 7 -36.60 13.56 -15.64
CA ASN A 7 -35.56 12.70 -15.04
C ASN A 7 -35.96 11.57 -14.06
N LEU A 8 -35.61 10.32 -14.37
CA LEU A 8 -35.23 9.33 -13.36
C LEU A 8 -34.00 8.54 -13.84
N SER A 9 -32.86 8.95 -13.29
CA SER A 9 -31.70 8.14 -12.94
C SER A 9 -31.98 6.63 -12.83
N ALA A 10 -31.41 5.85 -13.74
CA ALA A 10 -31.00 4.49 -13.39
C ALA A 10 -29.67 4.62 -12.65
N PHE A 11 -29.77 4.63 -11.32
CA PHE A 11 -28.65 4.39 -10.43
C PHE A 11 -27.95 3.10 -10.88
N PHE A 12 -26.77 3.21 -11.49
CA PHE A 12 -25.78 2.16 -11.29
C PHE A 12 -25.39 2.25 -9.82
N SER A 13 -26.05 1.43 -9.00
CA SER A 13 -25.57 1.13 -7.67
C SER A 13 -24.18 0.51 -7.86
N ALA A 14 -23.14 1.29 -7.59
CA ALA A 14 -21.80 0.78 -7.42
C ALA A 14 -21.83 -0.10 -6.17
N VAL A 15 -22.10 -1.39 -6.38
CA VAL A 15 -21.87 -2.40 -5.36
C VAL A 15 -20.35 -2.53 -5.26
N ARG A 16 -19.77 -2.02 -4.17
CA ARG A 16 -18.41 -2.38 -3.75
C ARG A 16 -18.33 -3.93 -3.74
N GLY A 17 -17.40 -4.51 -4.49
CA GLY A 17 -17.05 -5.93 -4.39
C GLY A 17 -17.49 -6.86 -5.54
N LYS A 18 -17.35 -6.46 -6.81
CA LYS A 18 -17.29 -7.42 -7.92
C LYS A 18 -15.96 -7.28 -8.65
N PHE A 19 -15.16 -8.33 -8.62
CA PHE A 19 -13.92 -8.45 -9.38
C PHE A 19 -14.18 -8.09 -10.85
N GLN A 20 -13.33 -7.22 -11.41
CA GLN A 20 -13.47 -6.76 -12.79
C GLN A 20 -12.45 -7.47 -13.68
N CYS A 21 -12.96 -8.22 -14.65
CA CYS A 21 -12.14 -9.01 -15.57
C CYS A 21 -11.17 -8.13 -16.38
N PRO A 22 -9.85 -8.35 -16.24
CA PRO A 22 -8.86 -7.64 -17.06
C PRO A 22 -8.84 -8.14 -18.51
N ALA A 23 -9.05 -9.44 -18.71
CA ALA A 23 -9.13 -10.14 -19.99
C ALA A 23 -9.91 -11.45 -19.82
N ASP A 24 -10.10 -12.21 -20.90
CA ASP A 24 -10.60 -13.59 -20.79
C ASP A 24 -9.49 -14.50 -20.22
N GLY A 25 -9.84 -15.37 -19.28
CA GLY A 25 -8.88 -16.27 -18.62
C GLY A 25 -9.13 -16.49 -17.13
N GLY A 26 -8.24 -17.25 -16.49
CA GLY A 26 -8.23 -17.47 -15.04
C GLY A 26 -7.46 -16.38 -14.28
N PHE A 27 -8.03 -15.87 -13.18
CA PHE A 27 -7.43 -14.84 -12.34
C PHE A 27 -7.49 -15.22 -10.86
N PRO A 28 -6.47 -14.89 -10.06
CA PRO A 28 -6.47 -15.22 -8.64
C PRO A 28 -7.60 -14.50 -7.90
N HIS A 29 -8.19 -15.17 -6.90
CA HIS A 29 -9.13 -14.51 -6.01
C HIS A 29 -8.41 -13.53 -5.10
N GLU A 30 -9.10 -12.42 -4.80
CA GLU A 30 -8.50 -11.29 -4.11
C GLU A 30 -8.16 -11.57 -2.65
N THR A 31 -8.63 -12.65 -2.02
CA THR A 31 -8.38 -12.91 -0.58
C THR A 31 -8.21 -14.39 -0.23
N ASP A 32 -8.27 -15.28 -1.20
CA ASP A 32 -8.33 -16.72 -0.93
C ASP A 32 -7.65 -17.51 -2.05
N CYS A 33 -6.50 -18.12 -1.76
CA CYS A 33 -5.75 -18.93 -2.74
C CYS A 33 -6.52 -20.16 -3.23
N THR A 34 -7.57 -20.60 -2.53
CA THR A 34 -8.44 -21.70 -2.95
C THR A 34 -9.54 -21.25 -3.91
N HIS A 35 -9.75 -19.94 -4.08
CA HIS A 35 -10.71 -19.39 -5.02
C HIS A 35 -10.00 -18.72 -6.20
N PHE A 36 -10.69 -18.65 -7.34
CA PHE A 36 -10.23 -17.93 -8.51
C PHE A 36 -11.41 -17.44 -9.34
N TYR A 37 -11.18 -16.42 -10.16
CA TYR A 37 -12.16 -15.94 -11.12
C TYR A 37 -11.86 -16.51 -12.50
N ASN A 38 -12.88 -17.04 -13.15
CA ASN A 38 -12.86 -17.31 -14.58
C ASN A 38 -13.62 -16.20 -15.29
N CYS A 39 -12.93 -15.50 -16.19
CA CYS A 39 -13.45 -14.36 -16.92
C CYS A 39 -13.76 -14.74 -18.36
N TRP A 40 -14.99 -14.40 -18.78
CA TRP A 40 -15.44 -14.58 -20.16
C TRP A 40 -16.33 -13.41 -20.60
N GLU A 41 -15.95 -12.71 -21.68
CA GLU A 41 -16.66 -11.54 -22.22
C GLU A 41 -16.90 -10.43 -21.17
N GLY A 42 -15.96 -10.29 -20.22
CA GLY A 42 -16.03 -9.31 -19.13
C GLY A 42 -16.88 -9.73 -17.93
N GLU A 43 -17.50 -10.91 -17.95
CA GLU A 43 -18.20 -11.48 -16.79
C GLU A 43 -17.26 -12.37 -15.98
N ALA A 44 -17.12 -12.06 -14.69
CA ALA A 44 -16.35 -12.85 -13.73
C ALA A 44 -17.25 -13.90 -13.06
N THR A 45 -16.84 -15.16 -13.13
CA THR A 45 -17.41 -16.24 -12.32
C THR A 45 -16.38 -16.72 -11.31
N GLU A 46 -16.75 -16.78 -10.04
CA GLU A 46 -15.88 -17.31 -9.00
C GLU A 46 -15.96 -18.85 -8.95
N TRP A 47 -14.81 -19.48 -8.80
CA TRP A 47 -14.62 -20.93 -8.70
C TRP A 47 -13.76 -21.26 -7.49
N THR A 48 -14.01 -22.42 -6.90
CA THR A 48 -13.19 -22.98 -5.82
C THR A 48 -12.40 -24.15 -6.36
N CYS A 49 -11.10 -24.18 -6.06
CA CYS A 49 -10.24 -25.32 -6.29
C CYS A 49 -10.68 -26.53 -5.45
N GLU A 50 -10.35 -27.73 -5.91
CA GLU A 50 -10.54 -28.93 -5.08
C GLU A 50 -9.74 -28.83 -3.78
N ASP A 51 -10.24 -29.46 -2.72
CA ASP A 51 -9.66 -29.39 -1.37
C ASP A 51 -8.14 -29.61 -1.36
N GLY A 52 -7.41 -28.61 -0.86
CA GLY A 52 -5.96 -28.65 -0.74
C GLY A 52 -5.17 -28.20 -1.98
N LEU A 53 -5.84 -27.68 -3.01
CA LEU A 53 -5.21 -27.05 -4.17
C LEU A 53 -5.41 -25.53 -4.16
N TRP A 54 -4.43 -24.81 -4.70
CA TRP A 54 -4.44 -23.35 -4.85
C TRP A 54 -4.36 -22.96 -6.31
N PHE A 55 -5.02 -21.88 -6.68
CA PHE A 55 -4.94 -21.34 -8.04
C PHE A 55 -3.53 -20.84 -8.33
N ASP A 56 -3.02 -21.16 -9.52
CA ASP A 56 -1.75 -20.65 -10.04
C ASP A 56 -2.02 -19.83 -11.28
N SER A 57 -1.63 -18.55 -11.26
CA SER A 57 -1.92 -17.62 -12.35
C SER A 57 -1.12 -17.92 -13.61
N TRP A 58 0.05 -18.56 -13.49
CA TRP A 58 0.85 -18.95 -14.64
C TRP A 58 0.27 -20.15 -15.40
N MET A 59 -0.24 -21.13 -14.66
CA MET A 59 -0.88 -22.33 -15.21
C MET A 59 -2.37 -22.13 -15.50
N GLU A 60 -2.94 -21.00 -15.10
CA GLU A 60 -4.37 -20.68 -15.12
C GLU A 60 -5.23 -21.82 -14.55
N GLY A 61 -4.79 -22.41 -13.44
CA GLY A 61 -5.44 -23.57 -12.86
C GLY A 61 -4.96 -23.94 -11.47
N CYS A 62 -5.68 -24.86 -10.82
CA CYS A 62 -5.39 -25.27 -9.46
C CYS A 62 -4.22 -26.26 -9.39
N VAL A 63 -3.19 -25.93 -8.61
CA VAL A 63 -2.01 -26.75 -8.36
C VAL A 63 -1.81 -26.95 -6.86
N HIS A 64 -0.87 -27.81 -6.49
CA HIS A 64 -0.49 -27.97 -5.08
C HIS A 64 0.13 -26.66 -4.53
N PRO A 65 -0.15 -26.23 -3.29
CA PRO A 65 0.31 -24.96 -2.69
C PRO A 65 1.80 -24.63 -2.93
N ILE A 66 2.70 -25.59 -2.69
CA ILE A 66 4.16 -25.47 -2.94
C ILE A 66 4.53 -25.03 -4.37
N ARG A 67 3.65 -25.26 -5.34
CA ARG A 67 3.85 -24.90 -6.76
C ARG A 67 3.04 -23.70 -7.20
N SER A 68 2.09 -23.25 -6.38
CA SER A 68 1.24 -22.10 -6.69
C SER A 68 2.03 -20.82 -6.47
N ASP A 69 1.86 -19.87 -7.37
CA ASP A 69 2.28 -18.48 -7.20
C ASP A 69 1.47 -17.71 -6.13
N CYS A 70 0.36 -18.27 -5.66
CA CYS A 70 -0.39 -17.79 -4.51
C CYS A 70 0.33 -18.20 -3.22
N LYS A 71 1.28 -17.39 -2.76
CA LYS A 71 2.16 -17.69 -1.61
C LYS A 71 1.45 -17.50 -0.24
N ALA A 72 0.32 -18.16 0.03
CA ALA A 72 -0.38 -18.02 1.31
C ALA A 72 0.37 -18.60 2.54
N ASP A 73 1.37 -19.47 2.31
CA ASP A 73 2.18 -20.10 3.37
C ASP A 73 3.59 -19.49 3.52
N GLU A 74 3.99 -18.58 2.62
CA GLU A 74 5.25 -17.82 2.70
C GLU A 74 4.89 -16.34 2.69
N TYR A 75 5.04 -15.68 3.85
CA TYR A 75 4.80 -14.26 3.96
C TYR A 75 5.52 -13.48 2.85
N ASN A 76 4.79 -12.65 2.10
CA ASN A 76 5.44 -11.65 1.28
C ASN A 76 6.02 -10.62 2.25
N ASN A 77 7.34 -10.56 2.32
CA ASN A 77 8.06 -9.70 3.22
C ASN A 77 8.78 -8.62 2.43
N ALA A 78 8.80 -7.42 2.99
CA ALA A 78 9.59 -6.32 2.46
C ALA A 78 10.19 -5.50 3.59
N ARG A 79 11.28 -4.81 3.28
CA ARG A 79 11.95 -3.87 4.20
C ARG A 79 12.29 -2.60 3.47
N CYS A 80 12.18 -1.49 4.19
CA CYS A 80 12.61 -0.18 3.78
C CYS A 80 13.59 0.31 4.84
N ARG A 81 14.88 0.38 4.50
CA ARG A 81 15.92 0.85 5.42
C ARG A 81 16.03 2.36 5.34
N MET A 82 15.51 3.05 6.35
CA MET A 82 15.40 4.50 6.38
C MET A 82 16.77 5.17 6.37
N GLU A 83 16.96 6.13 5.46
CA GLU A 83 18.14 6.99 5.38
C GLU A 83 17.74 8.44 5.63
N PRO A 84 18.54 9.21 6.41
CA PRO A 84 18.35 10.63 6.57
C PRO A 84 18.35 11.36 5.23
N ASN A 85 17.55 12.40 5.10
CA ASN A 85 17.66 13.29 3.95
C ASN A 85 18.85 14.24 4.15
N ASP A 86 19.98 13.95 3.52
CA ASP A 86 21.27 14.66 3.68
C ASP A 86 21.23 16.20 3.53
N PHE A 87 20.16 16.76 2.97
CA PHE A 87 19.98 18.21 2.84
C PHE A 87 19.50 18.89 4.13
N ASP A 88 19.14 18.12 5.16
CA ASP A 88 18.75 18.63 6.48
C ASP A 88 19.86 18.37 7.50
N GLU A 89 20.66 19.39 7.83
CA GLU A 89 21.81 19.25 8.74
C GLU A 89 21.40 19.00 10.21
N GLY A 90 20.11 19.01 10.54
CA GLY A 90 19.59 18.93 11.92
C GLY A 90 19.17 17.54 12.37
N GLN A 91 18.26 16.90 11.62
CA GLN A 91 17.56 15.68 12.04
C GLN A 91 18.01 14.49 11.20
N GLN A 92 18.48 13.43 11.86
CA GLN A 92 18.98 12.22 11.20
C GLN A 92 18.12 11.02 11.57
N ILE A 93 17.01 10.85 10.84
CA ILE A 93 16.12 9.70 11.06
C ILE A 93 16.67 8.47 10.33
N PHE A 94 16.80 7.36 11.04
CA PHE A 94 17.25 6.08 10.50
C PHE A 94 16.52 4.93 11.19
N GLY A 95 16.61 3.73 10.60
CA GLY A 95 15.98 2.52 11.11
C GLY A 95 15.39 1.69 9.99
N ASP A 96 14.37 0.90 10.30
CA ASP A 96 13.74 0.00 9.35
C ASP A 96 12.22 0.07 9.46
N VAL A 97 11.57 0.00 8.30
CA VAL A 97 10.13 -0.26 8.18
C VAL A 97 9.96 -1.59 7.49
N PHE A 98 9.29 -2.53 8.15
CA PHE A 98 9.01 -3.84 7.59
C PHE A 98 7.55 -3.98 7.21
N PHE A 99 7.31 -4.74 6.15
CA PHE A 99 5.99 -5.03 5.62
C PHE A 99 5.80 -6.53 5.53
N ARG A 100 4.59 -6.97 5.85
CA ARG A 100 4.21 -8.38 5.75
C ARG A 100 2.80 -8.52 5.20
N GLN A 101 2.65 -9.29 4.12
CA GLN A 101 1.36 -9.60 3.53
C GLN A 101 1.24 -11.10 3.23
N ASN A 102 0.24 -11.74 3.82
CA ASN A 102 0.07 -13.20 3.75
C ASN A 102 -0.70 -13.62 2.49
N LEU A 103 -1.76 -12.88 2.17
CA LEU A 103 -2.71 -13.26 1.14
C LEU A 103 -2.79 -12.16 0.08
N PRO A 104 -3.08 -12.51 -1.19
CA PRO A 104 -3.68 -11.57 -2.14
C PRO A 104 -4.78 -10.79 -1.44
N GLY A 105 -4.84 -9.47 -1.68
CA GLY A 105 -5.82 -8.50 -1.17
C GLY A 105 -6.13 -8.53 0.33
N GLY A 106 -5.38 -9.31 1.10
CA GLY A 106 -5.35 -9.24 2.55
C GLY A 106 -4.61 -8.00 3.01
N ASN A 107 -4.81 -7.64 4.27
CA ASN A 107 -4.15 -6.50 4.87
C ASN A 107 -2.62 -6.70 4.88
N THR A 108 -1.90 -5.59 4.79
CA THR A 108 -0.46 -5.53 4.99
C THR A 108 -0.18 -5.05 6.41
N ASP A 109 0.52 -5.88 7.20
CA ASP A 109 1.07 -5.46 8.48
C ASP A 109 2.33 -4.62 8.23
N ILE A 110 2.47 -3.51 8.94
CA ILE A 110 3.62 -2.60 8.84
C ILE A 110 4.22 -2.45 10.24
N TYR A 111 5.50 -2.78 10.38
CA TYR A 111 6.27 -2.66 11.61
C TYR A 111 7.28 -1.54 11.42
N VAL A 112 7.17 -0.48 12.23
CA VAL A 112 8.02 0.71 12.14
C VAL A 112 8.97 0.72 13.32
N GLU A 113 10.27 0.78 13.07
CA GLU A 113 11.32 0.98 14.07
C GLU A 113 12.27 2.08 13.58
N LEU A 114 12.02 3.31 14.02
CA LEU A 114 12.78 4.49 13.60
C LEU A 114 13.33 5.25 14.81
N TRP A 115 14.49 5.88 14.62
CA TRP A 115 15.22 6.59 15.65
C TRP A 115 15.80 7.88 15.07
N GLY A 116 16.20 8.80 15.94
CA GLY A 116 16.95 10.00 15.54
C GLY A 116 16.09 11.22 15.24
N PHE A 117 14.86 11.24 15.75
CA PHE A 117 14.01 12.42 15.67
C PHE A 117 14.49 13.57 16.58
N ASP A 118 14.20 14.83 16.20
CA ASP A 118 14.66 16.02 16.94
C ASP A 118 13.80 16.29 18.18
N ARG A 119 14.38 16.00 19.35
CA ARG A 119 13.73 16.15 20.65
C ARG A 119 13.72 17.59 21.19
N ASN A 120 14.28 18.54 20.45
CA ASN A 120 14.39 19.94 20.89
C ASN A 120 13.28 20.84 20.31
N ASN A 121 12.32 20.25 19.60
CA ASN A 121 11.13 20.93 19.10
C ASN A 121 9.87 20.38 19.81
N ASP A 122 8.72 21.01 19.55
CA ASP A 122 7.41 20.56 20.07
C ASP A 122 6.70 19.61 19.07
N GLU A 123 7.39 19.16 18.02
CA GLU A 123 6.85 18.34 16.95
C GLU A 123 7.07 16.86 17.22
N VAL A 124 6.01 16.20 17.71
CA VAL A 124 6.04 14.77 18.03
C VAL A 124 5.40 13.89 16.98
N SER A 125 4.70 14.47 16.00
CA SER A 125 3.95 13.75 14.97
C SER A 125 4.61 13.95 13.62
N HIS A 126 4.80 12.87 12.88
CA HIS A 126 5.43 12.87 11.55
C HIS A 126 4.55 12.12 10.58
N ARG A 127 4.41 12.62 9.35
CA ARG A 127 3.59 11.95 8.34
C ARG A 127 4.43 10.91 7.62
N MET A 128 3.88 9.70 7.43
CA MET A 128 4.54 8.63 6.68
C MET A 128 3.77 8.32 5.41
N GLN A 129 4.46 8.33 4.27
CA GLN A 129 3.85 8.20 2.95
C GLN A 129 4.66 7.31 2.01
N ILE A 130 3.97 6.63 1.10
CA ILE A 130 4.58 5.92 -0.03
C ILE A 130 4.61 6.85 -1.24
N HIS A 131 5.77 7.00 -1.82
CA HIS A 131 6.05 7.81 -2.99
C HIS A 131 6.22 6.98 -4.26
N THR A 132 6.10 7.58 -5.44
CA THR A 132 6.01 6.85 -6.71
C THR A 132 7.31 6.16 -7.12
N GLU A 133 8.45 6.82 -6.94
CA GLU A 133 9.74 6.36 -7.42
C GLU A 133 10.50 5.58 -6.34
N GLY A 134 11.24 4.55 -6.74
CA GLY A 134 12.17 3.80 -5.91
C GLY A 134 13.61 4.28 -6.04
N SER A 135 13.85 5.58 -5.90
CA SER A 135 15.19 6.16 -5.97
C SER A 135 15.41 7.16 -4.83
N ILE A 136 16.58 7.07 -4.22
CA ILE A 136 17.08 8.01 -3.21
C ILE A 136 18.51 8.49 -3.55
N GLU A 137 18.99 8.28 -4.78
CA GLU A 137 20.37 8.64 -5.18
C GLU A 137 20.64 10.15 -5.03
N GLY A 138 19.65 10.99 -5.35
CA GLY A 138 19.65 12.45 -5.10
C GLY A 138 19.02 12.85 -3.77
N GLY A 139 18.99 11.94 -2.78
CA GLY A 139 18.27 12.11 -1.52
C GLY A 139 16.76 11.99 -1.71
N CYS A 140 16.00 12.45 -0.72
CA CYS A 140 14.56 12.21 -0.71
C CYS A 140 13.78 12.98 -1.77
N ALA A 141 14.40 13.90 -2.51
CA ALA A 141 13.77 14.58 -3.64
C ALA A 141 13.44 13.60 -4.79
N ASP A 142 14.25 12.56 -4.96
CA ASP A 142 14.16 11.62 -6.08
C ASP A 142 13.04 10.59 -5.93
N THR A 143 12.36 10.54 -4.78
CA THR A 143 11.24 9.62 -4.56
C THR A 143 9.99 10.01 -5.37
N GLY A 144 9.98 11.18 -6.01
CA GLY A 144 8.83 11.66 -6.79
C GLY A 144 7.68 12.16 -5.90
N GLY A 145 6.44 11.96 -6.35
CA GLY A 145 5.23 12.40 -5.63
C GLY A 145 4.54 11.28 -4.87
N HIS A 146 3.37 11.54 -4.27
CA HIS A 146 2.58 10.52 -3.58
C HIS A 146 2.17 9.39 -4.53
N PHE A 147 2.20 8.15 -4.03
CA PHE A 147 1.71 7.00 -4.80
C PHE A 147 0.18 6.97 -4.85
N ILE A 148 -0.37 7.29 -6.03
CA ILE A 148 -1.80 7.35 -6.32
C ILE A 148 -2.09 6.52 -7.58
N PRO A 149 -2.18 5.17 -7.47
CA PRO A 149 -2.40 4.29 -8.62
C PRO A 149 -3.80 4.44 -9.23
N THR A 150 -4.78 4.83 -8.43
CA THR A 150 -6.15 5.13 -8.85
C THR A 150 -6.48 6.58 -8.48
N SER A 151 -7.02 7.36 -9.42
CA SER A 151 -7.35 8.77 -9.18
C SER A 151 -8.47 8.92 -8.15
N SER A 152 -8.13 9.15 -6.88
CA SER A 152 -9.07 9.58 -5.83
C SER A 152 -8.83 11.06 -5.49
N ASN A 153 -9.90 11.84 -5.35
CA ASN A 153 -9.87 13.30 -5.21
C ASN A 153 -9.84 13.80 -3.74
N HIS A 154 -9.07 13.23 -2.80
CA HIS A 154 -9.21 13.64 -1.40
C HIS A 154 -7.95 13.70 -0.50
N ASP A 155 -7.95 14.70 0.40
CA ASP A 155 -6.86 15.19 1.26
C ASP A 155 -6.98 14.76 2.76
N SER A 156 -7.26 13.49 3.09
CA SER A 156 -7.21 13.06 4.50
C SER A 156 -6.86 11.58 4.70
N PRO A 157 -5.84 11.24 5.53
CA PRO A 157 -5.37 9.87 5.73
C PRO A 157 -6.31 8.97 6.56
N VAL A 158 -7.41 9.52 7.10
CA VAL A 158 -8.30 8.82 8.05
C VAL A 158 -9.70 8.54 7.49
N SER A 159 -9.94 8.82 6.20
CA SER A 159 -11.20 8.46 5.53
C SER A 159 -11.00 7.25 4.60
N ASP A 160 -12.09 6.52 4.33
CA ASP A 160 -12.18 5.47 3.30
C ASP A 160 -11.63 5.93 1.92
N ASP A 161 -11.52 7.25 1.68
CA ASP A 161 -11.09 7.89 0.43
C ASP A 161 -9.66 8.49 0.50
N ARG A 162 -8.77 7.96 1.35
CA ARG A 162 -7.31 8.30 1.34
C ARG A 162 -6.59 7.79 0.08
N HIS A 163 -5.50 8.46 -0.34
CA HIS A 163 -4.61 7.90 -1.35
C HIS A 163 -3.98 6.60 -0.86
N VAL A 164 -3.66 5.70 -1.79
CA VAL A 164 -3.05 4.40 -1.46
C VAL A 164 -1.75 4.57 -0.69
N GLY A 165 -0.95 5.57 -1.03
CA GLY A 165 0.31 5.86 -0.34
C GLY A 165 0.19 6.60 0.99
N ASP A 166 -0.99 7.04 1.42
CA ASP A 166 -1.14 7.78 2.68
C ASP A 166 -1.26 6.80 3.86
N LEU A 167 -0.17 6.61 4.61
CA LEU A 167 -0.16 5.70 5.78
C LEU A 167 -0.57 6.40 7.08
N GLY A 168 -0.68 7.74 7.07
CA GLY A 168 -1.05 8.53 8.25
C GLY A 168 0.16 9.08 8.98
N ASN A 169 0.04 9.18 10.32
CA ASN A 169 1.09 9.76 11.15
C ASN A 169 1.70 8.71 12.07
N ILE A 170 3.00 8.86 12.31
CA ILE A 170 3.77 8.17 13.35
C ILE A 170 4.11 9.18 14.44
N GLU A 171 4.14 8.75 15.69
CA GLU A 171 4.42 9.61 16.84
C GLU A 171 5.68 9.15 17.55
N GLU A 172 6.66 10.06 17.69
CA GLU A 172 7.88 9.78 18.43
C GLU A 172 7.64 9.81 19.94
N ASP A 173 8.36 8.95 20.66
CA ASP A 173 8.40 8.96 22.11
C ASP A 173 9.39 10.00 22.65
N THR A 174 9.46 10.13 23.98
CA THR A 174 10.38 11.07 24.65
C THR A 174 11.88 10.81 24.40
N THR A 175 12.22 9.70 23.75
CA THR A 175 13.59 9.34 23.38
C THR A 175 13.91 9.68 21.92
N GLY A 176 12.97 10.23 21.16
CA GLY A 176 13.13 10.56 19.74
C GLY A 176 13.05 9.31 18.87
N SER A 177 12.14 8.40 19.22
CA SER A 177 12.04 7.05 18.64
C SER A 177 10.59 6.68 18.35
N VAL A 178 10.38 5.90 17.29
CA VAL A 178 9.08 5.35 16.91
C VAL A 178 9.22 3.83 16.83
N VAL A 179 8.49 3.11 17.69
CA VAL A 179 8.34 1.65 17.59
C VAL A 179 6.85 1.33 17.62
N MET A 180 6.29 0.94 16.48
CA MET A 180 4.84 0.70 16.38
C MET A 180 4.49 -0.33 15.29
N VAL A 181 3.26 -0.83 15.39
CA VAL A 181 2.64 -1.69 14.38
C VAL A 181 1.38 -1.01 13.87
N MET A 182 1.20 -1.01 12.56
CA MET A 182 -0.02 -0.56 11.90
C MET A 182 -0.43 -1.54 10.81
N VAL A 183 -1.69 -1.45 10.39
CA VAL A 183 -2.28 -2.36 9.42
C VAL A 183 -2.91 -1.52 8.31
N ASP A 184 -2.56 -1.80 7.07
CA ASP A 184 -3.07 -1.11 5.89
C ASP A 184 -3.84 -2.09 4.99
N ASP A 185 -5.03 -1.69 4.56
CA ASP A 185 -5.95 -2.49 3.74
C ASP A 185 -5.95 -2.12 2.25
N LYS A 186 -5.14 -1.13 1.83
CA LYS A 186 -5.06 -0.66 0.44
C LYS A 186 -3.77 -1.09 -0.24
N ILE A 187 -2.63 -1.01 0.44
CA ILE A 187 -1.32 -1.35 -0.14
C ILE A 187 -1.17 -2.86 -0.34
N SER A 188 -0.33 -3.24 -1.30
CA SER A 188 -0.04 -4.64 -1.61
C SER A 188 1.44 -4.89 -1.87
N LEU A 189 1.93 -6.03 -1.41
CA LEU A 189 3.26 -6.58 -1.71
C LEU A 189 3.23 -7.58 -2.89
N LEU A 190 2.06 -7.80 -3.48
CA LEU A 190 1.88 -8.73 -4.59
C LEU A 190 1.83 -8.00 -5.95
N PRO A 191 2.66 -8.39 -6.94
CA PRO A 191 2.88 -7.64 -8.17
C PRO A 191 1.67 -7.56 -9.11
N ALA A 192 0.72 -8.50 -8.98
CA ALA A 192 -0.52 -8.47 -9.76
C ALA A 192 -1.51 -7.39 -9.28
N ASN A 193 -1.32 -6.84 -8.07
CA ASN A 193 -2.21 -5.83 -7.52
C ASN A 193 -1.82 -4.42 -8.02
N PRO A 194 -2.76 -3.57 -8.48
CA PRO A 194 -2.45 -2.21 -8.93
C PRO A 194 -1.85 -1.32 -7.83
N ASN A 195 -2.05 -1.66 -6.56
CA ASN A 195 -1.50 -0.99 -5.38
C ASN A 195 -0.16 -1.60 -4.94
N TYR A 196 0.56 -2.27 -5.84
CA TYR A 196 1.87 -2.86 -5.57
C TYR A 196 2.92 -1.80 -5.19
N ILE A 197 3.60 -2.00 -4.05
CA ILE A 197 4.52 -1.01 -3.45
C ILE A 197 6.00 -1.39 -3.45
N ILE A 198 6.38 -2.62 -3.81
CA ILE A 198 7.80 -2.98 -3.91
C ILE A 198 8.47 -2.17 -5.02
N GLY A 199 9.66 -1.66 -4.76
CA GLY A 199 10.39 -0.78 -5.67
C GLY A 199 9.88 0.66 -5.67
N ARG A 200 9.00 1.02 -4.72
CA ARG A 200 8.63 2.40 -4.39
C ARG A 200 9.41 2.87 -3.18
N SER A 201 9.16 4.09 -2.72
CA SER A 201 9.83 4.63 -1.53
C SER A 201 8.88 4.98 -0.39
N ILE A 202 9.33 4.85 0.85
CA ILE A 202 8.72 5.51 2.01
C ILE A 202 9.38 6.87 2.20
N VAL A 203 8.59 7.87 2.59
CA VAL A 203 9.06 9.18 3.03
C VAL A 203 8.42 9.51 4.37
N VAL A 204 9.24 9.97 5.31
CA VAL A 204 8.81 10.58 6.58
C VAL A 204 8.90 12.08 6.42
N HIS A 205 7.82 12.78 6.75
CA HIS A 205 7.70 14.23 6.64
C HIS A 205 7.46 14.88 7.99
N GLU A 206 7.92 16.13 8.11
CA GLU A 206 7.40 17.06 9.12
C GLU A 206 5.89 17.26 8.91
N THR A 207 5.13 17.31 10.00
CA THR A 207 3.73 17.74 10.03
C THR A 207 3.58 19.22 10.38
N TYR A 208 4.52 19.81 11.13
CA TYR A 208 4.46 21.19 11.57
C TYR A 208 4.80 22.15 10.41
N GLY A 209 3.86 23.03 10.07
CA GLY A 209 4.01 24.03 8.99
C GLY A 209 3.28 23.70 7.68
N ASP A 210 2.63 22.54 7.57
CA ASP A 210 1.98 22.09 6.32
C ASP A 210 0.69 22.89 5.97
N TYR A 211 -0.04 23.48 6.93
CA TYR A 211 -1.34 24.16 6.68
C TYR A 211 -2.31 23.38 5.74
N GLY A 212 -2.18 22.06 5.64
CA GLY A 212 -2.93 21.23 4.71
C GLY A 212 -2.53 21.35 3.23
N LYS A 213 -1.24 21.57 2.91
CA LYS A 213 -0.74 21.67 1.53
C LYS A 213 -0.05 20.41 1.00
N GLY A 214 0.07 19.36 1.81
CA GLY A 214 0.34 17.99 1.38
C GLY A 214 1.78 17.75 0.90
N ASN A 215 2.76 18.56 1.34
CA ASN A 215 4.18 18.36 1.03
C ASN A 215 5.04 18.96 2.15
N GLY A 216 4.94 18.42 3.38
CA GLY A 216 5.87 18.77 4.46
C GLY A 216 7.32 18.48 4.06
N THR A 217 8.30 19.04 4.78
CA THR A 217 9.73 18.76 4.56
C THR A 217 9.98 17.26 4.59
N ARG A 218 10.77 16.72 3.65
CA ARG A 218 11.14 15.30 3.64
C ARG A 218 12.32 15.12 4.60
N LEU A 219 12.07 14.48 5.74
CA LEU A 219 13.08 14.27 6.79
C LEU A 219 13.95 13.06 6.49
N ALA A 220 13.33 11.99 6.00
CA ALA A 220 14.02 10.76 5.66
C ALA A 220 13.21 9.93 4.65
N CYS A 221 13.89 9.03 3.97
CA CYS A 221 13.27 8.16 2.98
C CYS A 221 14.05 6.86 2.79
N CYS A 222 13.42 5.91 2.13
CA CYS A 222 14.04 4.65 1.73
C CYS A 222 13.28 3.98 0.61
N VAL A 223 13.93 3.05 -0.09
CA VAL A 223 13.27 2.19 -1.09
C VAL A 223 12.74 0.92 -0.41
N ILE A 224 11.54 0.50 -0.79
CA ILE A 224 10.89 -0.72 -0.31
C ILE A 224 11.40 -1.89 -1.15
N GLU A 225 12.18 -2.76 -0.54
CA GLU A 225 12.78 -3.94 -1.17
C GLU A 225 12.09 -5.21 -0.70
N SER A 226 11.79 -6.14 -1.62
CA SER A 226 11.32 -7.47 -1.24
C SER A 226 12.47 -8.33 -0.71
N GLY A 227 12.17 -9.22 0.23
CA GLY A 227 13.16 -10.16 0.74
C GLY A 227 12.71 -10.87 2.02
N ASP A 228 13.41 -11.95 2.36
CA ASP A 228 13.18 -12.71 3.58
C ASP A 228 13.87 -12.01 4.76
N PHE A 229 13.18 -11.04 5.34
CA PHE A 229 13.62 -10.34 6.54
C PHE A 229 13.00 -11.00 7.76
N GLU A 230 13.84 -11.54 8.66
CA GLU A 230 13.36 -12.01 9.96
C GLU A 230 12.96 -10.78 10.80
N LEU A 231 11.69 -10.73 11.20
CA LEU A 231 11.11 -9.75 12.15
C LEU A 231 11.46 -10.11 13.59
#